data_AF-A0A4Q1CPH3-F1
#
_entry.id   AF-A0A4Q1CPH3-F1
#
_cell.length_a   1.000
_cell.length_b   1.000
_cell.length_c   1.000
_cell.angle_alpha   90.00
_cell.angle_beta   90.00
_cell.angle_gamma   90.00
#
_symmetry.space_group_name_H-M   'P 1'
#
loop_
_entity.id
_entity.type
_entity.pdbx_description
1 polymer ?
#
loop_
_entity_poly.entity_id
_entity_poly.type
_entity_poly.pdbx_seq_one_letter_code
_entity_poly.pdbx_strand_id
1 'polypeptide(L)'
;PGARESLTKLRPGAEIAFDMPLSGDLRSIRFDRDGENRVELSLAGDNIKETVTKRETSTRTVVTSGEITSSLYAAARRAGLSPSAIATMTDDIFKYDIDFSKDLQPGDRFSVVMDETWREGEKVDTSKILAATFTTGGKTYSGFRFERNGKSEYYDINGRSLKKSFIRMPIPFAR
;
A
#
# COMPACT_ATOMS: atom_id res chain seq x y z
N PRO A 1 24.06 22.63 2.78
CA PRO A 1 22.62 22.29 2.65
C PRO A 1 22.39 20.79 2.75
N GLY A 2 21.39 20.35 3.53
CA GLY A 2 21.05 18.93 3.67
C GLY A 2 20.48 18.32 2.39
N ALA A 3 20.04 19.17 1.46
CA ALA A 3 19.54 18.80 0.14
C ALA A 3 20.53 18.05 -0.78
N ARG A 4 21.85 18.21 -0.60
CA ARG A 4 22.86 17.62 -1.51
C ARG A 4 22.81 16.09 -1.51
N GLU A 5 22.63 15.47 -0.35
CA GLU A 5 22.60 14.01 -0.25
C GLU A 5 21.34 13.42 -0.90
N SER A 6 20.19 14.05 -0.71
CA SER A 6 18.93 13.62 -1.32
C SER A 6 18.98 13.68 -2.84
N LEU A 7 19.58 14.72 -3.42
CA LEU A 7 19.75 14.86 -4.87
C LEU A 7 20.70 13.80 -5.47
N THR A 8 21.62 13.23 -4.69
CA THR A 8 22.48 12.11 -5.15
C THR A 8 21.79 10.75 -5.11
N LYS A 9 20.60 10.64 -4.50
CA LYS A 9 19.85 9.38 -4.32
C LYS A 9 18.55 9.33 -5.15
N LEU A 10 18.44 10.18 -6.17
CA LEU A 10 17.29 10.17 -7.09
C LEU A 10 17.15 8.81 -7.76
N ARG A 11 15.90 8.34 -7.87
CA ARG A 11 15.54 7.08 -8.53
C ARG A 11 14.73 7.37 -9.79
N PRO A 12 14.66 6.43 -10.76
CA PRO A 12 13.73 6.56 -11.88
C PRO A 12 12.31 6.88 -11.39
N GLY A 13 11.67 7.88 -12.00
CA GLY A 13 10.38 8.41 -11.57
C GLY A 13 10.44 9.55 -10.54
N ALA A 14 11.62 9.94 -10.07
CA ALA A 14 11.76 11.14 -9.25
C ALA A 14 11.52 12.41 -10.08
N GLU A 15 10.67 13.29 -9.56
CA GLU A 15 10.33 14.57 -10.18
C GLU A 15 11.13 15.71 -9.55
N ILE A 16 11.66 16.59 -10.41
CA ILE A 16 12.30 17.84 -10.00
C ILE A 16 11.59 18.97 -10.73
N ALA A 17 11.08 19.93 -9.96
CA ALA A 17 10.46 21.14 -10.49
C ALA A 17 11.43 22.31 -10.37
N PHE A 18 11.41 23.18 -11.40
CA PHE A 18 12.21 24.39 -11.46
C PHE A 18 11.27 25.58 -11.64
N ASP A 19 11.40 26.60 -10.80
CA ASP A 19 10.77 27.91 -11.05
C ASP A 19 11.76 28.78 -11.82
N MET A 20 11.46 28.98 -13.11
CA MET A 20 12.22 29.81 -14.03
C MET A 20 11.24 30.77 -14.73
N PRO A 21 11.29 32.08 -14.45
CA PRO A 21 10.54 33.09 -15.17
C PRO A 21 11.10 33.27 -16.60
N LEU A 22 10.40 34.06 -17.42
CA LEU A 22 10.80 34.33 -18.81
C LEU A 22 12.20 34.98 -18.97
N SER A 23 12.76 35.57 -17.90
CA SER A 23 14.15 36.08 -17.93
C SER A 23 15.20 34.96 -17.99
N GLY A 24 14.83 33.73 -17.65
CA GLY A 24 15.72 32.55 -17.64
C GLY A 24 16.44 32.32 -16.33
N ASP A 25 16.32 33.22 -15.34
CA ASP A 25 17.01 33.09 -14.05
C ASP A 25 16.33 32.03 -13.16
N LEU A 26 17.09 31.05 -12.67
CA LEU A 26 16.53 30.04 -11.77
C LEU A 26 16.22 30.62 -10.38
N ARG A 27 14.94 30.66 -10.00
CA ARG A 27 14.47 31.16 -8.70
C ARG A 27 14.36 30.07 -7.65
N SER A 28 13.87 28.89 -8.01
CA SER A 28 13.77 27.78 -7.07
C SER A 28 13.89 26.40 -7.72
N ILE A 29 14.37 25.45 -6.92
CA ILE A 29 14.38 24.02 -7.24
C ILE A 29 13.56 23.31 -6.17
N ARG A 30 12.63 22.46 -6.58
CA ARG A 30 11.77 21.70 -5.67
C ARG A 30 11.78 20.22 -6.00
N PHE A 31 11.97 19.38 -5.00
CA PHE A 31 12.01 17.93 -5.16
C PHE A 31 11.54 17.22 -3.88
N ASP A 32 11.13 15.97 -4.01
CA ASP A 32 10.77 15.13 -2.87
C ASP A 32 12.04 14.51 -2.27
N ARG A 33 12.33 14.82 -1.00
CA ARG A 33 13.45 14.24 -0.26
C ARG A 33 13.18 12.77 0.07
N ASP A 34 11.94 12.48 0.44
CA ASP A 34 11.44 11.16 0.81
C ASP A 34 9.91 11.10 0.62
N GLY A 35 9.25 10.06 1.15
CA GLY A 35 7.81 9.89 1.04
C GLY A 35 6.97 10.92 1.80
N GLU A 36 7.57 11.67 2.72
CA GLU A 36 6.89 12.58 3.64
C GLU A 36 7.35 14.03 3.51
N ASN A 37 8.53 14.28 2.95
CA ASN A 37 9.15 15.59 2.97
C ASN A 37 9.46 16.09 1.55
N ARG A 38 9.02 17.32 1.27
CA ARG A 38 9.37 18.08 0.07
C ARG A 38 10.37 19.17 0.44
N VAL A 39 11.40 19.32 -0.38
CA VAL A 39 12.43 20.35 -0.25
C VAL A 39 12.24 21.38 -1.34
N GLU A 40 12.28 22.66 -0.96
CA GLU A 40 12.41 23.78 -1.87
C GLU A 40 13.69 24.55 -1.56
N LEU A 41 14.52 24.73 -2.59
CA LEU A 41 15.73 25.55 -2.56
C LEU A 41 15.43 26.85 -3.28
N SER A 42 15.27 27.95 -2.53
CA SER A 42 15.12 29.29 -3.09
C SER A 42 16.49 29.92 -3.34
N LEU A 43 16.70 30.47 -4.52
CA LEU A 43 17.94 31.09 -4.98
C LEU A 43 17.76 32.61 -5.04
N ALA A 44 18.61 33.34 -4.32
CA ALA A 44 18.64 34.80 -4.31
C ALA A 44 20.08 35.29 -4.44
N GLY A 45 20.56 35.39 -5.69
CA GLY A 45 21.98 35.58 -5.98
C GLY A 45 22.78 34.36 -5.50
N ASP A 46 23.83 34.60 -4.71
CA ASP A 46 24.66 33.54 -4.13
C ASP A 46 24.04 32.87 -2.89
N ASN A 47 22.91 33.40 -2.39
CA ASN A 47 22.24 32.86 -1.22
C ASN A 47 21.26 31.76 -1.60
N ILE A 48 21.39 30.62 -0.92
CA ILE A 48 20.45 29.50 -1.03
C ILE A 48 19.72 29.33 0.28
N LYS A 49 18.40 29.41 0.25
CA LYS A 49 17.54 29.10 1.40
C LYS A 49 16.85 27.76 1.18
N GLU A 50 16.99 26.86 2.13
CA GLU A 50 16.32 25.55 2.14
C GLU A 50 15.06 25.62 3.00
N THR A 51 13.93 25.20 2.43
CA THR A 51 12.66 25.02 3.16
C THR A 51 12.22 23.57 3.01
N VAL A 52 11.92 22.92 4.13
CA VAL A 52 11.41 21.55 4.16
C VAL A 52 9.96 21.58 4.61
N THR A 53 9.07 21.04 3.78
CA THR A 53 7.63 21.00 4.06
C THR A 53 7.18 19.55 4.12
N LYS A 54 6.42 19.21 5.16
CA LYS A 54 5.77 17.91 5.25
C LYS A 54 4.65 17.84 4.21
N ARG A 55 4.61 16.75 3.45
CA ARG A 55 3.52 16.44 2.54
C ARG A 55 2.44 15.72 3.32
N GLU A 56 1.43 16.48 3.71
CA GLU A 56 0.29 15.94 4.44
C GLU A 56 -0.37 14.80 3.66
N THR A 57 -0.67 13.72 4.37
CA THR A 57 -1.42 12.59 3.85
C THR A 57 -2.76 12.50 4.56
N SER A 58 -3.76 11.98 3.84
CA SER A 58 -5.06 11.64 4.42
C SER A 58 -5.31 10.16 4.26
N THR A 59 -5.83 9.53 5.31
CA THR A 59 -6.26 8.14 5.26
C THR A 59 -7.74 8.05 4.93
N ARG A 60 -8.10 7.13 4.03
CA ARG A 60 -9.50 6.79 3.73
C ARG A 60 -9.70 5.29 3.90
N THR A 61 -10.61 4.89 4.78
CA THR A 61 -10.99 3.48 4.89
C THR A 61 -11.99 3.15 3.80
N VAL A 62 -11.70 2.12 3.01
CA VAL A 62 -12.54 1.66 1.90
C VAL A 62 -12.86 0.18 2.05
N VAL A 63 -13.95 -0.24 1.41
CA VAL A 63 -14.31 -1.64 1.26
C VAL A 63 -14.29 -1.98 -0.21
N THR A 64 -13.63 -3.08 -0.56
CA THR A 64 -13.74 -3.67 -1.89
C THR A 64 -14.09 -5.13 -1.82
N SER A 65 -14.79 -5.63 -2.84
CA SER A 65 -15.25 -7.00 -2.90
C SER A 65 -15.22 -7.50 -4.34
N GLY A 66 -15.16 -8.81 -4.51
CA GLY A 66 -15.18 -9.40 -5.84
C GLY A 66 -15.60 -10.86 -5.82
N GLU A 67 -16.09 -11.31 -6.97
CA GLU A 67 -16.37 -12.72 -7.27
C GLU A 67 -15.32 -13.23 -8.26
N ILE A 68 -14.81 -14.43 -8.01
CA ILE A 68 -13.84 -15.09 -8.88
C ILE A 68 -14.58 -15.65 -10.09
N THR A 69 -14.25 -15.14 -11.28
CA THR A 69 -14.76 -15.67 -12.55
C THR A 69 -13.71 -16.46 -13.30
N SER A 70 -12.44 -16.04 -13.24
CA SER A 70 -11.32 -16.66 -13.96
C SER A 70 -10.13 -16.94 -13.05
N SER A 71 -9.66 -15.95 -12.30
CA SER A 71 -8.64 -16.12 -11.26
C SER A 71 -8.83 -15.11 -10.15
N LEU A 72 -8.41 -15.47 -8.93
CA LEU A 72 -8.43 -14.56 -7.78
C LEU A 72 -7.65 -13.28 -8.07
N TYR A 73 -6.44 -13.39 -8.63
CA TYR A 73 -5.64 -12.21 -8.94
C TYR A 73 -6.36 -11.26 -9.89
N ALA A 74 -6.94 -11.78 -10.98
CA ALA A 74 -7.66 -10.94 -11.95
C ALA A 74 -8.91 -10.28 -11.33
N ALA A 75 -9.69 -11.03 -10.54
CA ALA A 75 -10.86 -10.50 -9.84
C ALA A 75 -10.48 -9.41 -8.81
N ALA A 76 -9.43 -9.65 -8.02
CA ALA A 76 -8.91 -8.72 -7.03
C ALA A 76 -8.35 -7.44 -7.64
N ARG A 77 -7.57 -7.55 -8.74
CA ARG A 77 -7.07 -6.37 -9.46
C ARG A 77 -8.20 -5.54 -10.06
N ARG A 78 -9.24 -6.19 -10.61
CA ARG A 78 -10.44 -5.52 -11.12
C ARG A 78 -11.23 -4.81 -10.02
N ALA A 79 -11.26 -5.38 -8.82
CA ALA A 79 -11.85 -4.77 -7.63
C ALA A 79 -10.99 -3.63 -7.04
N GLY A 80 -9.81 -3.34 -7.61
CA GLY A 80 -8.95 -2.24 -7.18
C GLY A 80 -7.95 -2.58 -6.08
N LEU A 81 -7.77 -3.88 -5.76
CA LEU A 81 -6.70 -4.30 -4.87
C LEU A 81 -5.34 -4.16 -5.56
N SER A 82 -4.36 -3.64 -4.82
CA SER A 82 -2.96 -3.62 -5.24
C SER A 82 -2.35 -5.03 -5.13
N PRO A 83 -1.24 -5.32 -5.84
CA PRO A 83 -0.53 -6.58 -5.68
C PRO A 83 -0.12 -6.88 -4.22
N SER A 84 0.26 -5.85 -3.45
CA SER A 84 0.60 -5.98 -2.03
C SER A 84 -0.63 -6.34 -1.18
N ALA A 85 -1.77 -5.69 -1.42
CA ALA A 85 -3.01 -6.05 -0.71
C ALA A 85 -3.46 -7.48 -1.02
N ILE A 86 -3.31 -7.93 -2.28
CA ILE A 86 -3.57 -9.33 -2.66
C ILE A 86 -2.66 -10.27 -1.88
N ALA A 87 -1.34 -10.00 -1.86
CA ALA A 87 -0.37 -10.81 -1.13
C ALA A 87 -0.66 -10.83 0.38
N THR A 88 -1.01 -9.70 1.00
CA THR A 88 -1.40 -9.69 2.41
C THR A 88 -2.65 -10.55 2.65
N MET A 89 -3.68 -10.43 1.82
CA MET A 89 -4.89 -11.24 1.96
C MET A 89 -4.59 -12.75 1.84
N THR A 90 -3.79 -13.17 0.86
CA THR A 90 -3.53 -14.59 0.62
C THR A 90 -2.46 -15.16 1.54
N ASP A 91 -1.35 -14.45 1.69
CA ASP A 91 -0.11 -14.97 2.27
C ASP A 91 0.04 -14.60 3.76
N ASP A 92 -0.64 -13.56 4.25
CA ASP A 92 -0.59 -13.17 5.66
C ASP A 92 -1.86 -13.52 6.43
N ILE A 93 -3.03 -13.35 5.81
CA ILE A 93 -4.33 -13.59 6.46
C ILE A 93 -4.76 -15.05 6.31
N PHE A 94 -4.84 -15.58 5.09
CA PHE A 94 -5.55 -16.84 4.82
C PHE A 94 -4.68 -18.07 4.49
N LYS A 95 -3.35 -17.96 4.38
CA LYS A 95 -2.45 -19.08 4.00
C LYS A 95 -2.53 -20.34 4.85
N TYR A 96 -3.03 -20.22 6.09
CA TYR A 96 -3.18 -21.34 7.03
C TYR A 96 -4.49 -22.08 6.86
N ASP A 97 -5.49 -21.44 6.25
CA ASP A 97 -6.86 -21.92 6.17
C ASP A 97 -7.27 -22.33 4.75
N ILE A 98 -6.72 -21.66 3.74
CA ILE A 98 -7.07 -21.83 2.33
C ILE A 98 -5.81 -22.18 1.54
N ASP A 99 -5.86 -23.25 0.75
CA ASP A 99 -4.87 -23.51 -0.30
C ASP A 99 -5.37 -22.84 -1.59
N PHE A 100 -4.95 -21.60 -1.85
CA PHE A 100 -5.38 -20.83 -3.02
C PHE A 100 -5.00 -21.47 -4.37
N SER A 101 -4.16 -22.50 -4.38
CA SER A 101 -3.83 -23.25 -5.60
C SER A 101 -4.80 -24.39 -5.92
N LYS A 102 -5.59 -24.84 -4.93
CA LYS A 102 -6.47 -26.02 -5.06
C LYS A 102 -7.92 -25.75 -4.68
N ASP A 103 -8.15 -24.88 -3.71
CA ASP A 103 -9.46 -24.65 -3.13
C ASP A 103 -10.30 -23.66 -3.96
N LEU A 104 -9.67 -22.87 -4.84
CA LEU A 104 -10.35 -21.82 -5.61
C LEU A 104 -11.30 -22.37 -6.68
N GLN A 105 -12.52 -21.84 -6.70
CA GLN A 105 -13.53 -22.12 -7.73
C GLN A 105 -14.17 -20.85 -8.27
N PRO A 106 -14.68 -20.86 -9.52
CA PRO A 106 -15.57 -19.82 -9.99
C PRO A 106 -16.79 -19.67 -9.07
N GLY A 107 -17.14 -18.43 -8.72
CA GLY A 107 -18.21 -18.11 -7.76
C GLY A 107 -17.74 -17.87 -6.32
N ASP A 108 -16.49 -18.22 -6.00
CA ASP A 108 -15.85 -17.84 -4.73
C ASP A 108 -15.77 -16.31 -4.60
N ARG A 109 -15.91 -15.80 -3.38
CA ARG A 109 -16.01 -14.35 -3.11
C ARG A 109 -15.00 -13.89 -2.08
N PHE A 110 -14.55 -12.66 -2.21
CA PHE A 110 -13.75 -12.00 -1.19
C PHE A 110 -14.29 -10.61 -0.89
N SER A 111 -14.00 -10.11 0.31
CA SER A 111 -14.20 -8.71 0.69
C SER A 111 -13.03 -8.25 1.55
N VAL A 112 -12.56 -7.02 1.33
CA VAL A 112 -11.41 -6.45 2.03
C VAL A 112 -11.77 -5.04 2.48
N VAL A 113 -11.58 -4.78 3.78
CA VAL A 113 -11.59 -3.44 4.37
C VAL A 113 -10.14 -3.01 4.52
N MET A 114 -9.76 -1.88 3.93
CA MET A 114 -8.38 -1.40 3.97
C MET A 114 -8.31 0.12 4.09
N ASP A 115 -7.20 0.59 4.65
CA ASP A 115 -6.84 2.01 4.61
C ASP A 115 -6.11 2.32 3.30
N GLU A 116 -6.58 3.35 2.60
CA GLU A 116 -5.87 3.98 1.50
C GLU A 116 -5.21 5.27 1.99
N THR A 117 -3.93 5.45 1.66
CA THR A 117 -3.22 6.69 1.91
C THR A 117 -3.29 7.56 0.67
N TRP A 118 -3.75 8.79 0.84
CA TRP A 118 -3.88 9.79 -0.22
C TRP A 118 -2.97 10.98 0.05
N ARG A 119 -2.37 11.53 -1.01
CA ARG A 119 -1.49 12.70 -0.96
C ARG A 119 -1.74 13.54 -2.21
N GLU A 120 -2.01 14.83 -2.02
CA GLU A 120 -2.26 15.77 -3.14
C GLU A 120 -3.38 15.30 -4.10
N GLY A 121 -4.38 14.59 -3.57
CA GLY A 121 -5.50 14.07 -4.36
C GLY A 121 -5.22 12.73 -5.07
N GLU A 122 -4.02 12.18 -4.93
CA GLU A 122 -3.63 10.89 -5.52
C GLU A 122 -3.50 9.81 -4.46
N LYS A 123 -3.82 8.57 -4.84
CA LYS A 123 -3.65 7.40 -3.98
C LYS A 123 -2.21 6.90 -4.03
N VAL A 124 -1.53 6.89 -2.88
CA VAL A 124 -0.11 6.53 -2.78
C VAL A 124 0.16 5.20 -2.07
N ASP A 125 -0.78 4.70 -1.26
CA ASP A 125 -0.68 3.37 -0.64
C ASP A 125 -2.07 2.76 -0.37
N THR A 126 -2.15 1.43 -0.37
CA THR A 126 -3.36 0.62 -0.09
C THR A 126 -3.04 -0.67 0.69
N SER A 127 -1.84 -0.77 1.26
CA SER A 127 -1.33 -2.04 1.81
C SER A 127 -1.95 -2.45 3.14
N LYS A 128 -2.58 -1.52 3.87
CA LYS A 128 -3.05 -1.76 5.23
C LYS A 128 -4.46 -2.34 5.26
N ILE A 129 -4.56 -3.67 5.17
CA ILE A 129 -5.81 -4.40 5.36
C ILE A 129 -6.22 -4.40 6.84
N LEU A 130 -7.42 -3.89 7.12
CA LEU A 130 -8.03 -3.88 8.45
C LEU A 130 -8.83 -5.15 8.71
N ALA A 131 -9.53 -5.64 7.69
CA ALA A 131 -10.26 -6.89 7.75
C ALA A 131 -10.39 -7.51 6.36
N ALA A 132 -10.48 -8.82 6.29
CA ALA A 132 -10.79 -9.53 5.06
C ALA A 132 -11.74 -10.70 5.32
N THR A 133 -12.56 -11.02 4.33
CA THR A 133 -13.33 -12.26 4.26
C THR A 133 -13.07 -12.97 2.94
N PHE A 134 -13.14 -14.29 2.98
CA PHE A 134 -13.04 -15.14 1.81
C PHE A 134 -14.03 -16.28 1.92
N THR A 135 -14.90 -16.45 0.93
CA THR A 135 -15.90 -17.52 0.89
C THR A 135 -15.56 -18.48 -0.23
N THR A 136 -15.29 -19.73 0.12
CA THR A 136 -15.00 -20.83 -0.80
C THR A 136 -15.54 -22.14 -0.25
N GLY A 137 -16.03 -23.02 -1.13
CA GLY A 137 -16.59 -24.32 -0.73
C GLY A 137 -17.74 -24.21 0.28
N GLY A 138 -18.53 -23.14 0.22
CA GLY A 138 -19.64 -22.87 1.15
C GLY A 138 -19.23 -22.40 2.55
N LYS A 139 -17.93 -22.20 2.80
CA LYS A 139 -17.41 -21.71 4.09
C LYS A 139 -16.81 -20.32 3.96
N THR A 140 -17.11 -19.46 4.93
CA THR A 140 -16.53 -18.12 5.03
C THR A 140 -15.41 -18.10 6.06
N TYR A 141 -14.24 -17.64 5.62
CA TYR A 141 -13.08 -17.33 6.43
C TYR A 141 -13.04 -15.83 6.67
N SER A 142 -12.59 -15.40 7.84
CA SER A 142 -12.52 -13.99 8.20
C SER A 142 -11.26 -13.71 9.00
N GLY A 143 -10.63 -12.58 8.74
CA GLY A 143 -9.46 -12.10 9.47
C GLY A 143 -9.59 -10.62 9.80
N PHE A 144 -9.31 -10.27 11.04
CA PHE A 144 -9.37 -8.92 11.57
C PHE A 144 -8.00 -8.52 12.09
N ARG A 145 -7.47 -7.39 11.61
CA ARG A 145 -6.19 -6.85 12.06
C ARG A 145 -6.36 -6.31 13.48
N PHE A 146 -5.49 -6.73 14.37
CA PHE A 146 -5.38 -6.18 15.72
C PHE A 146 -3.92 -5.92 16.06
N GLU A 147 -3.68 -4.81 16.76
CA GLU A 147 -2.34 -4.35 17.10
C GLU A 147 -2.13 -4.37 18.62
N ARG A 148 -1.06 -5.04 19.05
CA ARG A 148 -0.68 -5.12 20.46
C ARG A 148 0.83 -4.95 20.58
N ASN A 149 1.28 -4.03 21.45
CA ASN A 149 2.70 -3.76 21.69
C ASN A 149 3.48 -3.42 20.41
N GLY A 150 2.88 -2.66 19.49
CA GLY A 150 3.48 -2.27 18.21
C GLY A 150 3.59 -3.41 17.18
N LYS A 151 3.01 -4.58 17.45
CA LYS A 151 2.94 -5.70 16.51
C LYS A 151 1.50 -5.92 16.07
N SER A 152 1.32 -6.01 14.76
CA SER A 152 0.01 -6.24 14.15
C SER A 152 -0.09 -7.67 13.66
N GLU A 153 -1.21 -8.31 14.01
CA GLU A 153 -1.54 -9.66 13.58
C GLU A 153 -3.01 -9.74 13.18
N TYR A 154 -3.41 -10.86 12.56
CA TYR A 154 -4.79 -11.12 12.19
C TYR A 154 -5.40 -12.22 13.05
N TYR A 155 -6.64 -12.00 13.43
CA TYR A 155 -7.41 -12.88 14.29
C TYR A 155 -8.75 -13.24 13.64
N ASP A 156 -9.28 -14.41 13.97
CA ASP A 156 -10.63 -14.80 13.57
C ASP A 156 -11.70 -14.07 14.41
N ILE A 157 -12.97 -14.32 14.10
CA ILE A 157 -14.12 -13.71 14.79
C ILE A 157 -14.17 -14.02 16.31
N ASN A 158 -13.48 -15.08 16.76
CA ASN A 158 -13.41 -15.47 18.17
C ASN A 158 -12.15 -14.91 18.85
N GLY A 159 -11.37 -14.07 18.17
CA GLY A 159 -10.12 -13.50 18.69
C GLY A 159 -8.95 -14.50 18.70
N ARG A 160 -9.03 -15.61 17.97
CA ARG A 160 -7.92 -16.57 17.85
C ARG A 160 -6.99 -16.15 16.74
N SER A 161 -5.68 -16.21 16.97
CA SER A 161 -4.69 -15.88 15.94
C SER A 161 -4.87 -16.77 14.70
N LEU A 162 -4.82 -16.18 13.51
CA LEU A 162 -4.85 -16.92 12.26
C LEU A 162 -3.53 -17.65 11.98
N LYS A 163 -2.44 -17.29 12.67
CA LYS A 163 -1.17 -18.02 12.56
C LYS A 163 -1.29 -19.39 13.23
N LYS A 164 -1.03 -20.45 12.45
CA LYS A 164 -1.03 -21.85 12.91
C LYS A 164 0.36 -22.48 12.73
N SER A 165 0.58 -23.65 13.31
CA SER A 165 1.87 -24.37 13.20
C SER A 165 2.18 -24.84 11.77
N PHE A 166 1.17 -25.04 10.93
CA PHE A 166 1.32 -25.53 9.56
C PHE A 166 0.54 -24.67 8.58
N ILE A 167 1.23 -24.15 7.56
CA ILE A 167 0.61 -23.46 6.42
C ILE A 167 -0.02 -24.48 5.48
N ARG A 168 -1.19 -24.16 4.92
CA ARG A 168 -1.80 -24.96 3.85
C ARG A 168 -1.16 -24.70 2.50
N MET A 169 -0.69 -23.48 2.30
CA MET A 169 -0.06 -23.05 1.06
C MET A 169 1.46 -22.86 1.26
N PRO A 170 2.31 -23.80 0.80
CA PRO A 170 3.75 -23.75 1.01
C PRO A 170 4.49 -22.78 0.08
N ILE A 171 3.80 -22.22 -0.92
CA ILE A 171 4.35 -21.29 -1.91
C ILE A 171 3.54 -19.99 -1.86
N PRO A 172 4.16 -18.79 -1.83
CA PRO A 172 3.44 -17.52 -1.90
C PRO A 172 2.54 -17.43 -3.14
N PHE A 173 1.32 -16.92 -2.98
CA PHE A 173 0.35 -16.85 -4.08
C PHE A 173 0.71 -15.80 -5.12
N ALA A 174 1.23 -14.65 -4.69
CA ALA A 174 1.56 -13.54 -5.58
C ALA A 174 2.99 -13.70 -6.14
N ARG A 175 3.11 -14.32 -7.31
CA ARG A 175 4.26 -14.13 -8.22
C ARG A 175 3.88 -13.21 -9.36
#